data_AF-A0A7X4HWV4-F1
#
_entry.id   AF-A0A7X4HWV4-F1
#
_cell.length_a   1.000
_cell.length_b   1.000
_cell.length_c   1.000
_cell.angle_alpha   90.00
_cell.angle_beta   90.00
_cell.angle_gamma   90.00
#
_symmetry.space_group_name_H-M   'P 1'
#
loop_
_entity.id
_entity.type
_entity.pdbx_description
1 polymer ?
#
loop_
_entity_poly.entity_id
_entity_poly.type
_entity_poly.pdbx_seq_one_letter_code
_entity_poly.pdbx_strand_id
1 'polypeptide(L)'
;MPAPATLVNRVVVLAPLLAFAIAAPAPAAAQTDDLETFRGTTTGAVSTEGVELRINVLRWTGDEDRGTVLSLITPAAGQTAGEGEDLESALQDLPTVGFIWTGGSLGYALKYAHRTEDDDGGERIVLVTDRPLGRWDRNGPWAGSDGSGPAAAAFTVVELHLDAEDQGEGKMSVGAPIEFNPPAGTVGLADYASAAVHLSNVYREPPPYSAR
;
A
#
# COMPACT_ATOMS: atom_id res chain seq x y z
N MET A 1 -89.79 25.99 6.44
CA MET A 1 -89.48 25.37 5.13
C MET A 1 -88.19 26.00 4.61
N PRO A 2 -87.26 25.28 3.96
CA PRO A 2 -86.51 24.08 4.33
C PRO A 2 -84.99 24.38 4.54
N ALA A 3 -84.23 23.42 5.11
CA ALA A 3 -82.76 23.28 4.91
C ALA A 3 -82.53 22.28 3.75
N PRO A 4 -81.30 21.87 3.32
CA PRO A 4 -79.91 22.29 3.63
C PRO A 4 -78.99 22.41 2.38
N ALA A 5 -77.70 22.73 2.54
CA ALA A 5 -76.61 22.10 1.78
C ALA A 5 -75.24 22.41 2.40
N THR A 6 -74.69 21.41 3.09
CA THR A 6 -73.32 21.35 3.61
C THR A 6 -72.39 20.93 2.47
N LEU A 7 -71.33 21.68 2.18
CA LEU A 7 -70.23 21.24 1.31
C LEU A 7 -68.96 21.05 2.15
N VAL A 8 -68.56 19.79 2.32
CA VAL A 8 -67.33 19.38 3.01
C VAL A 8 -66.16 19.56 2.05
N ASN A 9 -65.19 20.40 2.44
CA ASN A 9 -63.97 20.64 1.69
C ASN A 9 -62.97 19.50 1.97
N ARG A 10 -62.63 18.71 0.95
CA ARG A 10 -61.64 17.62 1.04
C ARG A 10 -60.24 18.20 0.84
N VAL A 11 -59.45 18.26 1.90
CA VAL A 11 -58.02 18.54 1.84
C VAL A 11 -57.29 17.26 1.43
N VAL A 12 -56.65 17.28 0.26
CA VAL A 12 -55.73 16.22 -0.20
C VAL A 12 -54.33 16.59 0.28
N VAL A 13 -53.78 15.82 1.21
CA VAL A 13 -52.39 15.95 1.68
C VAL A 13 -51.50 15.03 0.84
N LEU A 14 -50.61 15.62 0.03
CA LEU A 14 -49.57 14.91 -0.70
C LEU A 14 -48.34 14.79 0.22
N ALA A 15 -47.96 13.57 0.61
CA ALA A 15 -46.72 13.31 1.34
C ALA A 15 -45.56 13.09 0.34
N PRO A 16 -44.37 13.67 0.56
CA PRO A 16 -43.20 13.35 -0.24
C PRO A 16 -42.56 12.05 0.27
N LEU A 17 -42.41 11.06 -0.62
CA LEU A 17 -41.57 9.88 -0.39
C LEU A 17 -40.10 10.30 -0.43
N LEU A 18 -39.41 10.19 0.69
CA LEU A 18 -37.96 10.34 0.79
C LEU A 18 -37.32 9.00 0.38
N ALA A 19 -36.72 8.94 -0.81
CA ALA A 19 -35.98 7.78 -1.28
C ALA A 19 -34.59 7.77 -0.62
N PHE A 20 -34.38 6.88 0.36
CA PHE A 20 -33.04 6.52 0.82
C PHE A 20 -32.38 5.65 -0.25
N ALA A 21 -31.43 6.21 -0.99
CA ALA A 21 -30.53 5.42 -1.83
C ALA A 21 -29.56 4.66 -0.91
N ILE A 22 -29.77 3.36 -0.75
CA ILE A 22 -28.82 2.46 -0.10
C ILE A 22 -27.67 2.31 -1.09
N ALA A 23 -26.56 3.02 -0.87
CA ALA A 23 -25.32 2.75 -1.58
C ALA A 23 -24.86 1.33 -1.18
N ALA A 24 -25.00 0.38 -2.10
CA ALA A 24 -24.44 -0.95 -1.91
C ALA A 24 -22.90 -0.80 -1.81
N PRO A 25 -22.23 -1.40 -0.81
CA PRO A 25 -20.78 -1.44 -0.80
C PRO A 25 -20.33 -2.14 -2.07
N ALA A 26 -19.53 -1.47 -2.89
CA ALA A 26 -18.90 -2.10 -4.04
C ALA A 26 -18.08 -3.30 -3.54
N PRO A 27 -18.17 -4.48 -4.19
CA PRO A 27 -17.30 -5.58 -3.84
C PRO A 27 -15.86 -5.11 -4.04
N ALA A 28 -15.02 -5.22 -3.00
CA ALA A 28 -13.59 -5.10 -3.15
C ALA A 28 -13.17 -6.10 -4.24
N ALA A 29 -12.61 -5.60 -5.34
CA ALA A 29 -12.15 -6.45 -6.42
C ALA A 29 -11.13 -7.44 -5.85
N ALA A 30 -11.41 -8.74 -6.00
CA ALA A 30 -10.50 -9.78 -5.51
C ALA A 30 -9.14 -9.62 -6.22
N GLN A 31 -8.07 -9.50 -5.43
CA GLN A 31 -6.71 -9.45 -5.96
C GLN A 31 -6.35 -10.83 -6.53
N THR A 32 -5.81 -10.87 -7.75
CA THR A 32 -5.50 -12.12 -8.47
C THR A 32 -4.13 -12.64 -8.08
N ASP A 33 -3.99 -13.93 -7.78
CA ASP A 33 -2.72 -14.59 -7.41
C ASP A 33 -1.75 -14.80 -8.60
N ASP A 34 -1.69 -13.84 -9.51
CA ASP A 34 -0.74 -13.88 -10.62
C ASP A 34 0.61 -13.32 -10.18
N LEU A 35 1.68 -13.91 -10.70
CA LEU A 35 3.02 -13.40 -10.51
C LEU A 35 3.13 -12.04 -11.22
N GLU A 36 3.31 -10.99 -10.43
CA GLU A 36 3.53 -9.64 -10.93
C GLU A 36 4.96 -9.21 -10.64
N THR A 37 5.62 -8.63 -11.64
CA THR A 37 7.00 -8.16 -11.51
C THR A 37 7.06 -6.66 -11.77
N PHE A 38 7.67 -5.93 -10.84
CA PHE A 38 7.93 -4.52 -10.98
C PHE A 38 9.44 -4.28 -11.00
N ARG A 39 9.86 -3.29 -11.76
CA ARG A 39 11.24 -2.79 -11.72
C ARG A 39 11.25 -1.33 -11.33
N GLY A 40 12.38 -0.88 -10.80
CA GLY A 40 12.64 0.52 -10.54
C GLY A 40 14.13 0.74 -10.34
N THR A 41 14.60 1.97 -10.54
CA THR A 41 16.01 2.34 -10.36
C THR A 41 16.14 3.33 -9.22
N THR A 42 17.02 3.05 -8.26
CA THR A 42 17.26 3.96 -7.15
C THR A 42 17.78 5.33 -7.63
N THR A 43 17.32 6.39 -6.97
CA THR A 43 17.78 7.76 -7.21
C THR A 43 18.83 8.16 -6.17
N GLY A 44 19.41 9.35 -6.30
CA GLY A 44 20.29 9.94 -5.28
C GLY A 44 19.62 10.29 -3.94
N ALA A 45 18.31 10.02 -3.77
CA ALA A 45 17.61 10.19 -2.49
C ALA A 45 18.00 9.13 -1.44
N VAL A 46 18.47 7.97 -1.91
CA VAL A 46 19.18 6.97 -1.08
C VAL A 46 20.67 7.04 -1.39
N SER A 47 21.51 6.50 -0.50
CA SER A 47 22.96 6.46 -0.70
C SER A 47 23.44 5.52 -1.82
N THR A 48 22.52 4.82 -2.52
CA THR A 48 22.78 4.13 -3.79
C THR A 48 22.00 4.77 -4.91
N GLU A 49 22.66 5.47 -5.81
CA GLU A 49 22.04 5.87 -7.06
C GLU A 49 22.28 4.80 -8.15
N GLY A 50 21.27 4.55 -9.00
CA GLY A 50 21.43 3.70 -10.18
C GLY A 50 21.33 2.19 -9.95
N VAL A 51 20.91 1.73 -8.77
CA VAL A 51 20.69 0.31 -8.50
C VAL A 51 19.30 -0.09 -8.97
N GLU A 52 19.24 -1.14 -9.80
CA GLU A 52 17.98 -1.74 -10.20
C GLU A 52 17.40 -2.57 -9.06
N LEU A 53 16.16 -2.26 -8.68
CA LEU A 53 15.30 -3.12 -7.89
C LEU A 53 14.43 -3.93 -8.82
N ARG A 54 14.33 -5.23 -8.53
CA ARG A 54 13.30 -6.11 -9.08
C ARG A 54 12.42 -6.59 -7.94
N ILE A 55 11.12 -6.38 -8.08
CA ILE A 55 10.12 -6.73 -7.09
C ILE A 55 9.24 -7.81 -7.72
N ASN A 56 9.17 -8.98 -7.10
CA ASN A 56 8.28 -10.06 -7.52
C ASN A 56 7.19 -10.20 -6.46
N VAL A 57 5.95 -9.90 -6.83
CA VAL A 57 4.76 -10.18 -6.03
C VAL A 57 4.23 -11.54 -6.48
N LEU A 58 4.38 -12.56 -5.63
CA LEU A 58 3.92 -13.92 -5.93
C LEU A 58 2.43 -14.08 -5.68
N ARG A 59 1.91 -13.35 -4.69
CA ARG A 59 0.51 -13.28 -4.32
C ARG A 59 0.22 -11.95 -3.66
N TRP A 60 -1.03 -11.49 -3.74
CA TRP A 60 -1.47 -10.32 -2.99
C TRP A 60 -1.94 -10.72 -1.59
N THR A 61 -1.78 -9.83 -0.62
CA THR A 61 -2.22 -10.08 0.75
C THR A 61 -3.74 -9.94 0.85
N GLY A 62 -4.43 -11.06 1.07
CA GLY A 62 -5.87 -11.08 1.30
C GLY A 62 -6.27 -10.40 2.62
N ASP A 63 -7.57 -10.10 2.76
CA ASP A 63 -8.09 -9.30 3.88
C ASP A 63 -7.79 -9.88 5.27
N GLU A 64 -7.82 -11.21 5.42
CA GLU A 64 -7.53 -11.91 6.68
C GLU A 64 -6.03 -11.81 7.05
N ASP A 65 -5.14 -12.08 6.10
CA ASP A 65 -3.69 -11.96 6.28
C ASP A 65 -3.29 -10.50 6.56
N ARG A 66 -3.98 -9.53 5.92
CA ARG A 66 -3.72 -8.09 6.09
C ARG A 66 -3.93 -7.64 7.52
N GLY A 67 -5.03 -8.04 8.17
CA GLY A 67 -5.27 -7.70 9.57
C GLY A 67 -4.16 -8.21 10.49
N THR A 68 -3.68 -9.43 10.24
CA THR A 68 -2.57 -10.04 10.99
C THR A 68 -1.29 -9.25 10.81
N VAL A 69 -0.87 -8.97 9.57
CA VAL A 69 0.35 -8.20 9.30
C VAL A 69 0.28 -6.80 9.93
N LEU A 70 -0.82 -6.08 9.71
CA LEU A 70 -0.98 -4.72 10.23
C LEU A 70 -0.99 -4.66 11.75
N SER A 71 -1.62 -5.64 12.42
CA SER A 71 -1.61 -5.72 13.88
C SER A 71 -0.20 -5.91 14.45
N LEU A 72 0.70 -6.53 13.69
CA LEU A 72 2.08 -6.78 14.08
C LEU A 72 2.96 -5.53 13.88
N ILE A 73 2.81 -4.84 12.75
CA ILE A 73 3.69 -3.72 12.38
C ILE A 73 3.22 -2.35 12.91
N THR A 74 1.97 -2.24 13.34
CA THR A 74 1.44 -1.00 13.94
C THR A 74 2.07 -0.82 15.32
N PRO A 75 2.78 0.30 15.57
CA PRO A 75 3.43 0.51 16.85
C PRO A 75 2.41 0.68 17.98
N ALA A 76 2.74 0.16 19.16
CA ALA A 76 1.97 0.47 20.36
C ALA A 76 2.14 1.97 20.73
N ALA A 77 1.22 2.49 21.54
CA ALA A 77 1.27 3.89 21.96
C ALA A 77 2.63 4.23 22.61
N GLY A 78 3.31 5.24 22.06
CA GLY A 78 4.63 5.68 22.52
C GLY A 78 5.84 4.99 21.87
N GLN A 79 5.62 4.07 20.92
CA GLN A 79 6.66 3.48 20.07
C GLN A 79 6.62 4.07 18.67
N THR A 80 7.76 4.05 17.97
CA THR A 80 7.85 4.39 16.55
C THR A 80 7.73 3.13 15.67
N ALA A 81 7.34 3.32 14.42
CA ALA A 81 7.15 2.22 13.47
C ALA A 81 8.45 1.43 13.28
N GLY A 82 8.38 0.10 13.39
CA GLY A 82 9.54 -0.76 13.26
C GLY A 82 10.36 -0.94 14.54
N GLU A 83 9.97 -0.32 15.65
CA GLU A 83 10.47 -0.65 16.98
C GLU A 83 9.70 -1.84 17.58
N GLY A 84 10.41 -2.70 18.29
CA GLY A 84 9.82 -3.85 18.97
C GLY A 84 10.84 -4.97 19.15
N GLU A 85 10.95 -5.49 20.37
CA GLU A 85 11.67 -6.74 20.60
C GLU A 85 11.00 -7.85 19.76
N ASP A 86 11.80 -8.62 19.02
CA ASP A 86 11.36 -9.74 18.19
C ASP A 86 10.46 -9.42 16.98
N LEU A 87 10.21 -8.14 16.64
CA LEU A 87 9.36 -7.77 15.50
C LEU A 87 9.87 -8.32 14.16
N GLU A 88 11.19 -8.27 13.92
CA GLU A 88 11.80 -8.85 12.73
C GLU A 88 11.53 -10.37 12.65
N SER A 89 11.65 -11.08 13.78
CA SER A 89 11.40 -12.52 13.86
C SER A 89 9.92 -12.85 13.64
N ALA A 90 9.01 -12.10 14.26
CA ALA A 90 7.58 -12.27 14.07
C ALA A 90 7.15 -12.03 12.60
N LEU A 91 7.77 -11.06 11.92
CA LEU A 91 7.56 -10.84 10.49
C LEU A 91 8.08 -12.00 9.65
N GLN A 92 9.24 -12.56 10.01
CA GLN A 92 9.82 -13.70 9.30
C GLN A 92 8.94 -14.95 9.35
N ASP A 93 8.18 -15.15 10.42
CA ASP A 93 7.23 -16.26 10.61
C ASP A 93 5.97 -16.14 9.76
N LEU A 94 5.64 -14.92 9.27
CA LEU A 94 4.50 -14.72 8.38
C LEU A 94 4.76 -15.35 7.00
N PRO A 95 3.71 -15.78 6.28
CA PRO A 95 3.86 -16.28 4.92
C PRO A 95 4.49 -15.25 4.00
N THR A 96 5.44 -15.68 3.18
CA THR A 96 6.06 -14.80 2.16
C THR A 96 5.10 -14.62 0.98
N VAL A 97 4.86 -13.36 0.61
CA VAL A 97 4.00 -12.96 -0.52
C VAL A 97 4.79 -12.53 -1.76
N GLY A 98 6.12 -12.40 -1.62
CA GLY A 98 6.97 -11.89 -2.69
C GLY A 98 8.42 -11.68 -2.27
N PHE A 99 9.20 -11.11 -3.17
CA PHE A 99 10.61 -10.79 -2.94
C PHE A 99 11.03 -9.47 -3.58
N ILE A 100 11.93 -8.74 -2.93
CA ILE A 100 12.67 -7.62 -3.51
C ILE A 100 14.12 -8.04 -3.71
N TRP A 101 14.65 -7.80 -4.91
CA TRP A 101 16.04 -8.03 -5.28
C TRP A 101 16.72 -6.69 -5.57
N THR A 102 17.83 -6.42 -4.90
CA THR A 102 18.57 -5.14 -4.98
C THR A 102 19.92 -5.29 -5.71
N GLY A 103 19.97 -6.15 -6.75
CA GLY A 103 21.18 -6.45 -7.52
C GLY A 103 22.14 -7.50 -6.92
N GLY A 104 21.97 -7.85 -5.64
CA GLY A 104 22.71 -8.92 -4.96
C GLY A 104 22.09 -10.31 -5.12
N SER A 105 22.74 -11.33 -4.54
CA SER A 105 22.26 -12.72 -4.55
C SER A 105 21.18 -13.03 -3.51
N LEU A 106 20.94 -12.12 -2.56
CA LEU A 106 19.99 -12.31 -1.46
C LEU A 106 18.81 -11.36 -1.61
N GLY A 107 17.62 -11.93 -1.76
CA GLY A 107 16.36 -11.18 -1.80
C GLY A 107 15.83 -10.88 -0.40
N TYR A 108 15.02 -9.84 -0.30
CA TYR A 108 14.26 -9.47 0.89
C TYR A 108 12.85 -10.04 0.75
N ALA A 109 12.36 -10.77 1.75
CA ALA A 109 11.03 -11.38 1.66
C ALA A 109 9.96 -10.30 1.87
N LEU A 110 8.94 -10.29 1.03
CA LEU A 110 7.73 -9.49 1.24
C LEU A 110 6.78 -10.28 2.14
N LYS A 111 6.25 -9.60 3.17
CA LYS A 111 5.24 -10.11 4.10
C LYS A 111 3.88 -9.44 3.91
N TYR A 112 3.87 -8.31 3.21
CA TYR A 112 2.68 -7.58 2.80
C TYR A 112 2.84 -7.13 1.35
N ALA A 113 1.77 -7.29 0.57
CA ALA A 113 1.62 -6.69 -0.73
C ALA A 113 0.14 -6.34 -0.91
N HIS A 114 -0.16 -5.06 -1.13
CA HIS A 114 -1.53 -4.61 -1.35
C HIS A 114 -1.57 -3.57 -2.45
N ARG A 115 -2.49 -3.74 -3.40
CA ARG A 115 -2.80 -2.78 -4.44
C ARG A 115 -4.12 -2.07 -4.20
N THR A 116 -4.20 -0.81 -4.60
CA THR A 116 -5.42 -0.02 -4.65
C THR A 116 -5.45 0.70 -6.00
N GLU A 117 -6.57 0.58 -6.70
CA GLU A 117 -6.78 1.31 -7.96
C GLU A 117 -7.11 2.78 -7.64
N ASP A 118 -6.52 3.69 -8.41
CA ASP A 118 -6.84 5.10 -8.35
C ASP A 118 -7.98 5.44 -9.32
N ASP A 119 -8.71 6.52 -9.04
CA ASP A 119 -9.86 6.96 -9.85
C ASP A 119 -9.48 7.25 -11.32
N ASP A 120 -8.21 7.60 -11.57
CA ASP A 120 -7.66 7.91 -12.89
C ASP A 120 -7.19 6.66 -13.67
N GLY A 121 -7.40 5.46 -13.11
CA GLY A 121 -6.96 4.19 -13.70
C GLY A 121 -5.49 3.84 -13.43
N GLY A 122 -4.82 4.64 -12.60
CA GLY A 122 -3.52 4.29 -12.01
C GLY A 122 -3.67 3.28 -10.87
N GLU A 123 -2.54 2.91 -10.27
CA GLU A 123 -2.49 1.96 -9.18
C GLU A 123 -1.46 2.35 -8.13
N ARG A 124 -1.88 2.31 -6.87
CA ARG A 124 -1.01 2.40 -5.70
C ARG A 124 -0.72 1.01 -5.18
N ILE A 125 0.56 0.66 -5.08
CA ILE A 125 1.05 -0.61 -4.53
C ILE A 125 1.84 -0.34 -3.26
N VAL A 126 1.46 -0.98 -2.15
CA VAL A 126 2.18 -0.93 -0.88
C VAL A 126 2.72 -2.29 -0.53
N LEU A 127 4.01 -2.34 -0.21
CA LEU A 127 4.78 -3.55 0.11
C LEU A 127 5.47 -3.39 1.46
N VAL A 128 5.56 -4.47 2.23
CA VAL A 128 6.33 -4.51 3.49
C VAL A 128 7.29 -5.69 3.46
N THR A 129 8.57 -5.42 3.76
CA THR A 129 9.61 -6.45 3.87
C THR A 129 9.67 -7.08 5.26
N ASP A 130 10.38 -8.21 5.37
CA ASP A 130 10.63 -8.91 6.63
C ASP A 130 11.83 -8.36 7.44
N ARG A 131 12.57 -7.43 6.84
CA ARG A 131 13.79 -6.80 7.38
C ARG A 131 14.05 -5.49 6.63
N PRO A 132 14.82 -4.55 7.20
CA PRO A 132 15.14 -3.32 6.49
C PRO A 132 15.95 -3.59 5.22
N LEU A 133 15.64 -2.89 4.12
CA LEU A 133 16.48 -2.88 2.92
C LEU A 133 17.89 -2.39 3.28
N GLY A 134 18.90 -3.06 2.73
CA GLY A 134 20.31 -2.82 3.03
C GLY A 134 20.85 -3.48 4.29
N ARG A 135 20.06 -4.28 5.02
CA ARG A 135 20.52 -5.03 6.21
C ARG A 135 21.76 -5.88 5.92
N TRP A 136 21.91 -6.38 4.70
CA TRP A 136 23.02 -7.22 4.28
C TRP A 136 24.29 -6.45 3.90
N ASP A 137 24.17 -5.13 3.77
CA ASP A 137 25.24 -4.27 3.29
C ASP A 137 25.94 -3.61 4.50
N ARG A 138 27.05 -4.22 4.96
CA ARG A 138 27.79 -3.80 6.17
C ARG A 138 28.35 -2.36 6.13
N ASN A 139 28.48 -1.78 4.94
CA ASN A 139 28.87 -0.39 4.65
C ASN A 139 27.86 0.23 3.64
N GLY A 140 26.60 -0.16 3.78
CA GLY A 140 25.64 -0.22 2.68
C GLY A 140 24.90 1.04 2.31
N PRO A 141 24.33 1.08 1.09
CA PRO A 141 23.87 2.31 0.45
C PRO A 141 22.37 2.62 0.64
N TRP A 142 21.77 2.01 1.66
CA TRP A 142 20.35 2.15 1.98
C TRP A 142 20.11 3.02 3.20
N ALA A 143 21.08 3.87 3.56
CA ALA A 143 20.85 4.96 4.50
C ALA A 143 20.15 6.12 3.79
N GLY A 144 19.24 6.79 4.51
CA GLY A 144 18.71 8.08 4.12
C GLY A 144 19.87 9.06 3.85
N SER A 145 19.64 10.01 2.95
CA SER A 145 20.65 11.02 2.56
C SER A 145 21.12 11.92 3.71
N ASP A 146 20.39 11.94 4.83
CA ASP A 146 20.70 12.62 6.10
C ASP A 146 21.53 11.77 7.07
N GLY A 147 21.88 10.53 6.71
CA GLY A 147 22.59 9.60 7.60
C GLY A 147 21.68 8.87 8.60
N SER A 148 20.36 9.08 8.53
CA SER A 148 19.38 8.23 9.18
C SER A 148 19.37 6.88 8.45
N GLY A 149 20.24 5.97 8.89
CA GLY A 149 20.33 4.62 8.34
C GLY A 149 18.99 3.87 8.47
N PRO A 150 18.79 2.77 7.71
CA PRO A 150 17.62 1.91 7.86
C PRO A 150 17.68 1.10 9.17
N ALA A 151 18.68 1.36 10.02
CA ALA A 151 19.00 0.63 11.24
C ALA A 151 18.01 0.85 12.39
N ALA A 152 17.12 1.84 12.31
CA ALA A 152 16.13 2.07 13.36
C ALA A 152 14.86 1.22 13.22
N ALA A 153 14.55 0.71 12.01
CA ALA A 153 13.31 -0.02 11.74
C ALA A 153 13.55 -1.51 11.45
N ALA A 154 12.69 -2.38 11.99
CA ALA A 154 12.71 -3.81 11.74
C ALA A 154 12.28 -4.21 10.31
N PHE A 155 11.76 -3.30 9.49
CA PHE A 155 11.30 -3.56 8.13
C PHE A 155 11.36 -2.29 7.26
N THR A 156 11.06 -2.44 5.96
CA THR A 156 10.90 -1.32 5.02
C THR A 156 9.50 -1.36 4.40
N VAL A 157 8.86 -0.20 4.32
CA VAL A 157 7.66 0.02 3.49
C VAL A 157 8.12 0.57 2.14
N VAL A 158 7.66 -0.04 1.05
CA VAL A 158 7.84 0.44 -0.31
C VAL A 158 6.47 0.78 -0.88
N GLU A 159 6.32 1.97 -1.41
CA GLU A 159 5.07 2.44 -2.01
C GLU A 159 5.32 2.87 -3.46
N LEU A 160 4.74 2.15 -4.40
CA LEU A 160 4.81 2.41 -5.83
C LEU A 160 3.51 3.06 -6.29
N HIS A 161 3.61 4.09 -7.10
CA HIS A 161 2.47 4.72 -7.78
C HIS A 161 2.70 4.53 -9.27
N LEU A 162 1.78 3.83 -9.92
CA LEU A 162 1.77 3.55 -11.35
C LEU A 162 0.63 4.32 -12.02
N ASP A 163 0.86 4.82 -13.22
CA ASP A 163 -0.16 5.35 -14.10
C ASP A 163 -0.88 4.22 -14.86
N ALA A 164 -1.85 4.59 -15.70
CA ALA A 164 -2.63 3.66 -16.51
C ALA A 164 -1.79 2.94 -17.60
N GLU A 165 -0.54 3.37 -17.83
CA GLU A 165 0.43 2.75 -18.72
C GLU A 165 1.45 1.88 -17.98
N ASP A 166 1.17 1.55 -16.71
CA ASP A 166 2.03 0.74 -15.85
C ASP A 166 3.42 1.35 -15.62
N GLN A 167 3.53 2.69 -15.70
CA GLN A 167 4.77 3.44 -15.43
C GLN A 167 4.62 4.32 -14.19
N GLY A 168 5.72 4.65 -13.52
CA GLY A 168 5.67 5.65 -12.47
C GLY A 168 6.90 5.74 -11.59
N GLU A 169 6.65 5.95 -10.30
CA GLU A 169 7.68 6.19 -9.30
C GLU A 169 7.44 5.39 -8.01
N GLY A 170 8.49 5.26 -7.21
CA GLY A 170 8.43 4.56 -5.94
C GLY A 170 9.13 5.33 -4.82
N LYS A 171 8.57 5.20 -3.63
CA LYS A 171 9.10 5.81 -2.41
C LYS A 171 9.22 4.75 -1.33
N MET A 172 10.11 5.00 -0.36
CA MET A 172 10.45 4.01 0.66
C MET A 172 10.55 4.66 2.04
N SER A 173 10.31 3.87 3.09
CA SER A 173 10.43 4.31 4.49
C SER A 173 11.86 4.57 4.96
N VAL A 174 12.84 4.50 4.06
CA VAL A 174 14.24 4.86 4.31
C VAL A 174 14.41 6.39 4.40
N GLY A 175 13.55 7.17 3.75
CA GLY A 175 13.59 8.64 3.76
C GLY A 175 12.23 9.30 4.00
N ALA A 176 11.22 8.54 4.42
CA ALA A 176 9.87 9.04 4.70
C ALA A 176 9.26 8.31 5.92
N PRO A 177 8.50 9.00 6.80
CA PRO A 177 7.83 8.35 7.92
C PRO A 177 6.76 7.36 7.43
N ILE A 178 6.54 6.29 8.21
CA ILE A 178 5.47 5.33 7.96
C ILE A 178 4.17 5.85 8.58
N GLU A 179 3.08 5.80 7.82
CA GLU A 179 1.73 6.10 8.29
C GLU A 179 0.89 4.83 8.34
N PHE A 180 0.15 4.64 9.43
CA PHE A 180 -0.83 3.58 9.58
C PHE A 180 -2.23 4.17 9.64
N ASN A 181 -3.16 3.58 8.91
CA ASN A 181 -4.58 3.91 8.97
C ASN A 181 -5.36 2.65 9.39
N PRO A 182 -5.43 2.34 10.70
CA PRO A 182 -6.18 1.19 11.19
C PRO A 182 -7.66 1.18 10.80
N PRO A 183 -8.39 2.33 10.78
CA PRO A 183 -9.76 2.36 10.28
C PRO A 183 -9.93 1.90 8.83
N ALA A 184 -8.98 2.26 7.95
CA ALA A 184 -8.98 1.81 6.56
C ALA A 184 -8.29 0.44 6.37
N GLY A 185 -7.61 -0.06 7.40
CA GLY A 185 -6.81 -1.28 7.31
C GLY A 185 -5.66 -1.15 6.32
N THR A 186 -4.96 0.00 6.31
CA THR A 186 -3.85 0.26 5.39
C THR A 186 -2.60 0.77 6.10
N VAL A 187 -1.46 0.62 5.44
CA VAL A 187 -0.16 1.21 5.78
C VAL A 187 0.37 1.93 4.54
N GLY A 188 1.22 2.94 4.71
CA GLY A 188 1.87 3.64 3.62
C GLY A 188 2.93 4.61 4.14
N LEU A 189 3.30 5.57 3.30
CA LEU A 189 4.22 6.65 3.69
C LEU A 189 3.45 7.94 3.98
N ALA A 190 3.82 8.60 5.08
CA ALA A 190 3.28 9.91 5.43
C ALA A 190 3.72 10.96 4.39
N ASP A 191 2.83 11.92 4.09
CA ASP A 191 3.09 13.04 3.20
C ASP A 191 3.70 12.63 1.84
N TYR A 192 3.21 11.53 1.26
CA TYR A 192 3.77 10.93 0.04
C TYR A 192 4.09 11.94 -1.06
N ALA A 193 3.20 12.92 -1.30
CA ALA A 193 3.38 13.95 -2.33
C ALA A 193 4.64 14.82 -2.13
N SER A 194 5.09 14.98 -0.88
CA SER A 194 6.30 15.77 -0.54
C SER A 194 7.52 14.90 -0.25
N ALA A 195 7.33 13.58 -0.07
CA ALA A 195 8.42 12.65 0.16
C ALA A 195 9.32 12.51 -1.08
N ALA A 196 10.63 12.33 -0.85
CA ALA A 196 11.59 12.17 -1.93
C ALA A 196 11.27 10.91 -2.77
N VAL A 197 11.46 11.01 -4.09
CA VAL A 197 11.38 9.86 -4.99
C VAL A 197 12.63 9.02 -4.79
N HIS A 198 12.45 7.76 -4.37
CA HIS A 198 13.58 6.86 -4.11
C HIS A 198 13.79 5.88 -5.27
N LEU A 199 12.73 5.57 -6.03
CA LEU A 199 12.76 4.73 -7.23
C LEU A 199 12.18 5.53 -8.40
N SER A 200 12.97 5.65 -9.46
CA SER A 200 12.58 6.24 -10.73
C SER A 200 12.45 5.15 -11.80
N ASN A 201 11.77 5.47 -12.90
CA ASN A 201 11.50 4.53 -13.99
C ASN A 201 10.86 3.24 -13.45
N VAL A 202 9.88 3.38 -12.55
CA VAL A 202 9.17 2.23 -12.05
C VAL A 202 8.24 1.73 -13.14
N TYR A 203 8.23 0.44 -13.41
CA TYR A 203 7.28 -0.14 -14.35
C TYR A 203 6.90 -1.57 -14.01
N ARG A 204 5.68 -1.97 -14.39
CA ARG A 204 5.24 -3.36 -14.38
C ARG A 204 5.80 -4.08 -15.59
N GLU A 205 6.51 -5.19 -15.37
CA GLU A 205 6.89 -6.06 -16.48
C GLU A 205 5.65 -6.76 -17.04
N PRO A 206 5.49 -6.79 -18.38
CA PRO A 206 4.47 -7.60 -19.00
C PRO A 206 4.65 -9.07 -18.58
N PRO A 207 3.57 -9.81 -18.29
CA PRO A 207 3.71 -11.22 -17.96
C PRO A 207 4.39 -11.96 -19.12
N PRO A 208 5.24 -12.96 -18.84
CA PRO A 208 6.17 -13.56 -19.80
C PRO A 208 5.51 -14.21 -21.05
N TYR A 209 4.18 -14.34 -21.06
CA TYR A 209 3.40 -14.92 -22.16
C TYR A 209 2.44 -13.94 -22.86
N SER A 210 2.53 -12.63 -22.57
CA SER A 210 1.64 -11.61 -23.14
C SER A 210 2.04 -11.12 -24.55
N ALA A 211 3.23 -11.47 -25.04
CA ALA A 211 3.64 -11.19 -26.41
C ALA A 211 3.10 -12.27 -27.38
N ARG A 212 1.87 -12.10 -27.88
CA ARG A 212 1.35 -12.77 -29.09
C ARG A 212 0.56 -11.81 -29.95
#